data_AF-G4R673-F1
#
_entry.id   AF-G4R673-F1
#
_cell.length_a   1.000
_cell.length_b   1.000
_cell.length_c   1.000
_cell.angle_alpha   90.00
_cell.angle_beta   90.00
_cell.angle_gamma   90.00
#
_symmetry.space_group_name_H-M   'P 1'
#
loop_
_entity.id
_entity.type
_entity.pdbx_description
1 polymer ?
#
loop_
_entity_poly.entity_id
_entity_poly.type
_entity_poly.pdbx_seq_one_letter_code
_entity_poly.pdbx_strand_id
1 'polypeptide(L)'
;MIIVLYGALGLAAITIIGNLMLAKWNAQRVETRIGERAEAYLASLERDGLPETLSAMSDIERRETVLSAGREVRAESDRRFYVATIGGMAVFFVALGFGIEAGGVRAFLLALAAGAAAIYGATVFMRRSLKSRLAARGLDAERLRTN
;
A
#
# COMPACT_ATOMS: atom_id res chain seq x y z
N MET A 1 -24.06 23.02 7.98
CA MET A 1 -22.76 23.16 7.28
C MET A 1 -21.58 22.82 8.20
N ILE A 2 -21.45 23.50 9.35
CA ILE A 2 -20.46 23.21 10.41
C ILE A 2 -20.49 21.74 10.86
N ILE A 3 -21.67 21.17 11.11
CA ILE A 3 -21.82 19.80 11.62
C ILE A 3 -21.29 18.74 10.64
N VAL A 4 -21.45 18.93 9.33
CA VAL A 4 -20.95 18.00 8.30
C VAL A 4 -19.43 18.05 8.21
N LEU A 5 -18.85 19.25 8.32
CA LEU A 5 -17.40 19.45 8.34
C LEU A 5 -16.75 18.79 9.57
N TYR A 6 -17.33 19.01 10.75
CA TYR A 6 -16.86 18.37 11.98
C TYR A 6 -17.03 16.85 11.96
N GLY A 7 -18.12 16.34 11.39
CA GLY A 7 -18.32 14.89 11.20
C GLY A 7 -17.27 14.26 10.29
N ALA A 8 -16.94 14.92 9.17
CA ALA A 8 -15.92 14.45 8.24
C ALA A 8 -14.50 14.51 8.85
N LEU A 9 -14.16 15.59 9.56
CA LEU A 9 -12.88 15.70 10.29
C LEU A 9 -12.77 14.66 11.42
N GLY A 10 -13.86 14.41 12.14
CA GLY A 10 -13.93 13.37 13.17
C GLY A 10 -13.69 11.98 12.59
N LEU A 11 -14.35 11.63 11.49
CA LEU A 11 -14.11 10.37 10.77
C LEU A 11 -12.68 10.27 10.26
N ALA A 12 -12.11 11.37 9.76
CA ALA A 12 -10.72 11.43 9.33
C ALA A 12 -9.74 11.13 10.46
N ALA A 13 -9.91 11.79 11.59
CA ALA A 13 -9.11 11.56 12.77
C ALA A 13 -9.24 10.11 13.26
N ILE A 14 -10.47 9.57 13.35
CA ILE A 14 -10.71 8.19 13.81
C ILE A 14 -10.04 7.16 12.88
N THR A 15 -10.15 7.35 11.57
CA THR A 15 -9.59 6.41 10.59
C THR A 15 -8.06 6.43 10.63
N ILE A 16 -7.45 7.62 10.74
CA ILE A 16 -6.00 7.78 10.80
C ILE A 16 -5.45 7.25 12.13
N ILE A 17 -6.04 7.66 13.26
CA ILE A 17 -5.61 7.27 14.61
C ILE A 17 -5.82 5.77 14.84
N GLY A 18 -7.00 5.24 14.48
CA GLY A 18 -7.31 3.82 14.60
C GLY A 18 -6.33 2.95 13.81
N ASN A 19 -5.98 3.35 12.59
CA ASN A 19 -5.02 2.60 11.78
C ASN A 19 -3.59 2.67 12.35
N LEU A 20 -3.14 3.83 12.84
CA LEU A 20 -1.83 3.98 13.47
C LEU A 20 -1.69 3.15 14.75
N MET A 21 -2.75 3.11 15.58
CA MET A 21 -2.76 2.28 16.78
C MET A 21 -2.74 0.79 16.43
N LEU A 22 -3.57 0.34 15.49
CA LEU A 22 -3.60 -1.06 15.04
C LEU A 22 -2.28 -1.50 14.40
N ALA A 23 -1.63 -0.62 13.63
CA ALA A 23 -0.33 -0.88 13.02
C ALA A 23 0.76 -1.11 14.08
N LYS A 24 0.80 -0.27 15.13
CA LYS A 24 1.78 -0.42 16.22
C LYS A 24 1.57 -1.72 17.01
N TRP A 25 0.32 -2.12 17.23
CA TRP A 25 0.00 -3.30 18.03
C TRP A 25 0.25 -4.61 17.27
N ASN A 26 0.14 -4.58 15.95
CA ASN A 26 0.35 -5.76 15.11
C ASN A 26 1.74 -5.84 14.47
N ALA A 27 2.63 -4.87 14.71
CA ALA A 27 3.96 -4.82 14.08
C ALA A 27 4.75 -6.13 14.24
N GLN A 28 4.79 -6.70 15.45
CA GLN A 28 5.49 -7.96 15.70
C GLN A 28 4.86 -9.14 14.97
N ARG A 29 3.51 -9.23 14.95
CA ARG A 29 2.79 -10.28 14.23
C ARG A 29 2.99 -10.18 12.71
N VAL A 30 3.03 -8.95 12.19
CA VAL A 30 3.29 -8.67 10.78
C VAL A 30 4.71 -9.07 10.42
N GLU A 31 5.70 -8.73 11.25
CA GLU A 31 7.11 -9.09 11.01
C GLU A 31 7.29 -10.61 11.02
N THR A 32 6.68 -11.33 11.96
CA THR A 32 6.69 -12.81 11.97
C THR A 32 6.11 -13.38 10.67
N ARG A 33 4.96 -12.88 10.21
CA ARG A 33 4.35 -13.34 8.93
C ARG A 33 5.23 -13.04 7.72
N ILE A 34 5.93 -11.89 7.71
CA ILE A 34 6.89 -11.56 6.65
C ILE A 34 8.02 -12.57 6.64
N GLY A 35 8.57 -12.92 7.81
CA GLY A 35 9.61 -13.94 7.96
C GLY A 35 9.15 -15.31 7.44
N GLU A 36 8.01 -15.80 7.92
CA GLU A 36 7.44 -17.09 7.51
C GLU A 36 7.21 -17.16 5.99
N ARG A 37 6.69 -16.07 5.39
CA ARG A 37 6.47 -15.98 3.94
C ARG A 37 7.78 -15.93 3.15
N ALA A 38 8.77 -15.19 3.63
CA ALA A 38 10.08 -15.13 3.01
C ALA A 38 10.77 -16.51 3.02
N GLU A 39 10.72 -17.22 4.14
CA GLU A 39 11.28 -18.57 4.28
C GLU A 39 10.55 -19.57 3.37
N ALA A 40 9.21 -19.57 3.38
CA ALA A 40 8.43 -20.42 2.49
C ALA A 40 8.72 -20.14 1.01
N TYR A 41 8.92 -18.87 0.65
CA TYR A 41 9.26 -18.51 -0.73
C TYR A 41 10.68 -18.94 -1.11
N LEU A 42 11.66 -18.75 -0.22
CA LEU A 42 13.03 -19.21 -0.41
C LEU A 42 13.08 -20.73 -0.65
N ALA A 43 12.38 -21.51 0.19
CA ALA A 43 12.28 -22.96 0.02
C ALA A 43 11.66 -23.35 -1.33
N SER A 44 10.69 -22.57 -1.83
CA SER A 44 10.13 -22.79 -3.18
C SER A 44 11.13 -22.47 -4.28
N LEU A 45 11.96 -21.43 -4.12
CA LEU A 45 13.00 -21.07 -5.09
C LEU A 45 14.11 -22.11 -5.15
N GLU A 46 14.48 -22.71 -4.02
CA GLU A 46 15.46 -23.80 -3.99
C GLU A 46 14.96 -25.06 -4.71
N ARG A 47 13.64 -25.28 -4.72
CA ARG A 47 13.00 -26.38 -5.47
C ARG A 47 12.80 -26.06 -6.95
N ASP A 48 12.35 -24.85 -7.27
CA ASP A 48 11.97 -24.43 -8.62
C ASP A 48 13.18 -23.95 -9.45
N GLY A 49 14.32 -23.69 -8.80
CA GLY A 49 15.54 -23.14 -9.38
C GLY A 49 15.75 -21.68 -8.97
N LEU A 50 16.94 -21.38 -8.47
CA LEU A 50 17.31 -20.01 -8.07
C LEU A 50 17.52 -19.13 -9.30
N PRO A 51 16.96 -17.90 -9.33
CA PRO A 51 17.30 -16.93 -10.35
C PRO A 51 18.79 -16.54 -10.25
N GLU A 52 19.38 -16.18 -11.38
CA GLU A 52 20.83 -15.87 -11.51
C GLU A 52 21.30 -14.81 -10.50
N THR A 53 20.44 -13.84 -10.21
CA THR A 53 20.67 -12.78 -9.22
C THR A 53 20.85 -13.30 -7.79
N LEU A 54 20.20 -14.41 -7.44
CA LEU A 54 20.29 -15.04 -6.12
C LEU A 54 21.31 -16.17 -6.08
N SER A 55 21.54 -16.88 -7.20
CA SER A 55 22.48 -18.01 -7.22
C SER A 55 23.93 -17.61 -6.94
N ALA A 56 24.30 -16.36 -7.23
CA ALA A 56 25.63 -15.82 -6.95
C ALA A 56 25.82 -15.40 -5.48
N MET A 57 24.76 -15.40 -4.68
CA MET A 57 24.76 -14.94 -3.29
C MET A 57 24.95 -16.09 -2.30
N SER A 58 25.55 -15.80 -1.15
CA SER A 58 25.58 -16.74 -0.02
C SER A 58 24.17 -16.98 0.56
N ASP A 59 24.00 -18.08 1.29
CA ASP A 59 22.70 -18.45 1.88
C ASP A 59 22.14 -17.36 2.80
N ILE A 60 23.02 -16.68 3.54
CA ILE A 60 22.66 -15.59 4.43
C ILE A 60 22.18 -14.38 3.62
N GLU A 61 22.93 -13.99 2.58
CA GLU A 61 22.57 -12.87 1.70
C GLU A 61 21.27 -13.14 0.93
N ARG A 62 21.05 -14.39 0.48
CA ARG A 62 19.79 -14.80 -0.16
C ARG A 62 18.62 -14.63 0.78
N ARG A 63 18.72 -15.14 2.01
CA ARG A 63 17.66 -15.02 3.02
C ARG A 63 17.34 -13.57 3.33
N GLU A 64 18.36 -12.73 3.54
CA GLU A 64 18.18 -11.31 3.82
C GLU A 64 17.58 -10.55 2.64
N THR A 65 17.96 -10.90 1.41
CA THR A 65 17.39 -10.31 0.19
C THR A 65 15.90 -10.63 0.05
N VAL A 66 15.49 -11.89 0.29
CA VAL A 66 14.08 -12.28 0.23
C VAL A 66 13.28 -11.66 1.38
N LEU A 67 13.85 -11.60 2.58
CA LEU A 67 13.22 -10.98 3.74
C LEU A 67 13.01 -9.47 3.53
N SER A 68 14.03 -8.77 3.04
CA SER A 68 13.94 -7.34 2.73
C SER A 68 12.94 -7.05 1.61
N ALA A 69 12.86 -7.92 0.59
CA ALA A 69 11.81 -7.84 -0.42
C ALA A 69 10.40 -8.03 0.17
N GLY A 70 10.23 -8.95 1.12
CA GLY A 70 8.98 -9.11 1.86
C GLY A 70 8.57 -7.85 2.62
N ARG A 71 9.53 -7.19 3.30
CA ARG A 71 9.30 -5.88 3.94
C ARG A 71 8.96 -4.79 2.93
N GLU A 72 9.61 -4.77 1.76
CA GLU A 72 9.30 -3.83 0.67
C GLU A 72 7.87 -4.02 0.16
N VAL A 73 7.43 -5.27 -0.03
CA VAL A 73 6.05 -5.60 -0.43
C VAL A 73 5.04 -5.09 0.60
N ARG A 74 5.33 -5.28 1.90
CA ARG A 74 4.48 -4.79 2.98
C ARG A 74 4.42 -3.26 3.00
N ALA A 75 5.58 -2.60 2.98
CA ALA A 75 5.69 -1.14 3.01
C ALA A 75 4.94 -0.50 1.85
N GLU A 76 5.04 -1.05 0.63
CA GLU A 76 4.31 -0.55 -0.52
C GLU A 76 2.80 -0.81 -0.42
N SER A 77 2.38 -1.90 0.21
CA SER A 77 0.96 -2.14 0.53
C SER A 77 0.42 -1.08 1.50
N ASP A 78 1.16 -0.81 2.57
CA ASP A 78 0.78 0.20 3.56
C ASP A 78 0.76 1.60 2.92
N ARG A 79 1.76 1.93 2.10
CA ARG A 79 1.80 3.20 1.37
C ARG A 79 0.59 3.37 0.44
N ARG A 80 0.19 2.34 -0.29
CA ARG A 80 -1.02 2.36 -1.14
C ARG A 80 -2.29 2.57 -0.32
N PHE A 81 -2.39 1.93 0.84
CA PHE A 81 -3.50 2.16 1.77
C PHE A 81 -3.55 3.62 2.22
N TYR A 82 -2.43 4.18 2.68
CA TYR A 82 -2.38 5.59 3.09
C TYR A 82 -2.70 6.56 1.95
N VAL A 83 -2.19 6.33 0.74
CA VAL A 83 -2.53 7.13 -0.45
C VAL A 83 -4.03 7.07 -0.73
N ALA A 84 -4.66 5.89 -0.64
CA ALA A 84 -6.09 5.75 -0.86
C ALA A 84 -6.92 6.45 0.24
N THR A 85 -6.56 6.26 1.51
CA THR A 85 -7.32 6.83 2.65
C THR A 85 -7.15 8.35 2.76
N ILE A 86 -5.90 8.82 2.84
CA ILE A 86 -5.60 10.25 3.00
C ILE A 86 -5.93 10.99 1.70
N GLY A 87 -5.55 10.43 0.55
CA GLY A 87 -5.92 10.99 -0.75
C GLY A 87 -7.43 11.04 -0.95
N GLY A 88 -8.16 9.99 -0.56
CA GLY A 88 -9.62 9.96 -0.63
C GLY A 88 -10.28 11.06 0.20
N MET A 89 -9.77 11.29 1.42
CA MET A 89 -10.21 12.41 2.25
C MET A 89 -9.92 13.77 1.61
N ALA A 90 -8.70 13.97 1.14
CA ALA A 90 -8.32 15.22 0.49
C ALA A 90 -9.20 15.51 -0.74
N VAL A 91 -9.42 14.51 -1.59
CA VAL A 91 -10.30 14.61 -2.76
C VAL A 91 -11.73 14.93 -2.34
N PHE A 92 -12.24 14.29 -1.29
CA PHE A 92 -13.60 14.56 -0.79
C PHE A 92 -13.76 16.03 -0.34
N PHE A 93 -12.82 16.56 0.45
CA PHE A 93 -12.89 17.95 0.91
C PHE A 93 -12.72 18.96 -0.22
N VAL A 94 -11.80 18.69 -1.17
CA VAL A 94 -11.64 19.53 -2.37
C VAL A 94 -12.91 19.53 -3.21
N ALA A 95 -13.50 18.36 -3.47
CA ALA A 95 -14.76 18.25 -4.19
C ALA A 95 -15.90 18.99 -3.49
N LEU A 96 -15.94 18.91 -2.16
CA LEU A 96 -16.93 19.62 -1.34
C LEU A 96 -16.80 21.14 -1.49
N GLY A 97 -15.58 21.68 -1.53
CA GLY A 97 -15.33 23.09 -1.85
C GLY A 97 -15.91 23.50 -3.21
N PHE A 98 -15.64 22.72 -4.27
CA PHE A 98 -16.23 22.96 -5.59
C PHE A 98 -17.75 22.90 -5.60
N GLY A 99 -18.35 21.99 -4.83
CA GLY A 99 -19.79 21.88 -4.68
C GLY A 99 -20.43 23.11 -4.03
N ILE A 100 -19.75 23.70 -3.04
CA ILE A 100 -20.21 24.89 -2.31
C ILE A 100 -20.02 26.16 -3.14
N GLU A 101 -18.87 26.33 -3.78
CA GLU A 101 -18.47 27.60 -4.41
C GLU A 101 -18.84 27.73 -5.89
N ALA A 102 -18.78 26.64 -6.67
CA ALA A 102 -18.64 26.74 -8.13
C ALA A 102 -19.73 26.06 -8.98
N GLY A 103 -20.65 25.27 -8.41
CA GLY A 103 -21.67 24.63 -9.27
C GLY A 103 -22.59 23.58 -8.67
N GLY A 104 -22.81 23.59 -7.34
CA GLY A 104 -23.71 22.66 -6.67
C GLY A 104 -23.31 21.19 -6.81
N VAL A 105 -24.29 20.29 -6.73
CA VAL A 105 -24.05 18.83 -6.69
C VAL A 105 -23.27 18.31 -7.90
N ARG A 106 -23.46 18.90 -9.09
CA ARG A 106 -22.78 18.45 -10.31
C ARG A 106 -21.27 18.70 -10.26
N ALA A 107 -20.85 19.88 -9.78
CA ALA A 107 -19.43 20.22 -9.65
C ALA A 107 -18.74 19.34 -8.60
N PHE A 108 -19.42 19.07 -7.49
CA PHE A 108 -18.96 18.11 -6.47
C PHE A 108 -18.71 16.72 -7.07
N LEU A 109 -19.69 16.16 -7.78
CA LEU A 109 -19.57 14.81 -8.34
C LEU A 109 -18.47 14.69 -9.39
N LEU A 110 -18.29 15.71 -10.23
CA LEU A 110 -17.22 15.73 -11.23
C LEU A 110 -15.83 15.80 -10.57
N ALA A 111 -15.64 16.66 -9.57
CA ALA A 111 -14.39 16.76 -8.83
C ALA A 111 -14.07 15.48 -8.06
N LEU A 112 -15.09 14.87 -7.44
CA LEU A 112 -14.96 13.60 -6.73
C LEU A 112 -14.57 12.47 -7.69
N ALA A 113 -15.21 12.36 -8.85
CA ALA A 113 -14.90 11.35 -9.86
C ALA A 113 -13.47 11.52 -10.41
N ALA A 114 -13.07 12.76 -10.71
CA ALA A 114 -11.71 13.06 -11.19
C ALA A 114 -10.65 12.68 -10.16
N GLY A 115 -10.85 13.05 -8.89
CA GLY A 115 -9.92 12.70 -7.82
C GLY A 115 -9.88 11.20 -7.52
N ALA A 116 -11.01 10.51 -7.56
CA ALA A 116 -11.05 9.05 -7.42
C ALA A 116 -10.28 8.35 -8.54
N ALA A 117 -10.41 8.81 -9.79
CA ALA A 117 -9.65 8.30 -10.92
C ALA A 117 -8.14 8.53 -10.75
N ALA A 118 -7.73 9.70 -10.25
CA ALA A 118 -6.33 10.01 -9.97
C ALA A 118 -5.73 9.11 -8.89
N ILE A 119 -6.44 8.89 -7.77
CA ILE A 119 -6.03 7.97 -6.70
C ILE A 119 -5.90 6.54 -7.24
N TYR A 120 -6.89 6.09 -8.01
CA TYR A 120 -6.84 4.77 -8.64
C TYR A 120 -5.60 4.64 -9.54
N GLY A 121 -5.35 5.60 -10.41
CA GLY A 121 -4.17 5.63 -11.27
C GLY A 121 -2.86 5.54 -10.46
N ALA A 122 -2.74 6.33 -9.38
CA ALA A 122 -1.58 6.30 -8.50
C ALA A 122 -1.37 4.93 -7.85
N THR A 123 -2.43 4.32 -7.31
CA THR A 123 -2.33 3.00 -6.65
C THR A 123 -1.99 1.87 -7.62
N VAL A 124 -2.51 1.92 -8.85
CA VAL A 124 -2.16 0.98 -9.92
C VAL A 124 -0.70 1.16 -10.34
N PHE A 125 -0.24 2.39 -10.52
CA PHE A 125 1.15 2.68 -10.86
C PHE A 125 2.10 2.15 -9.80
N MET A 126 1.83 2.40 -8.52
CA MET A 126 2.61 1.89 -7.38
C MET A 126 2.70 0.36 -7.36
N ARG A 127 1.57 -0.33 -7.63
CA ARG A 127 1.58 -1.80 -7.72
C ARG A 127 2.45 -2.28 -8.87
N ARG A 128 2.32 -1.65 -10.04
CA ARG A 128 3.06 -2.03 -11.26
C ARG A 128 4.56 -1.78 -11.10
N SER A 129 4.94 -0.64 -10.52
CA SER A 129 6.35 -0.29 -10.28
C SER A 129 7.00 -1.26 -9.30
N LEU A 130 6.34 -1.62 -8.21
CA LEU A 130 6.83 -2.63 -7.27
C LEU A 130 7.03 -3.99 -7.94
N LYS A 131 6.02 -4.46 -8.68
CA LYS A 131 6.11 -5.72 -9.41
C LYS A 131 7.30 -5.72 -10.38
N SER A 132 7.50 -4.60 -11.09
CA SER A 132 8.64 -4.44 -12.00
C SER A 132 9.99 -4.47 -11.28
N ARG A 133 10.12 -3.76 -10.14
CA ARG A 133 11.37 -3.71 -9.37
C ARG A 133 11.75 -5.07 -8.80
N LEU A 134 10.78 -5.84 -8.32
CA LEU A 134 11.01 -7.18 -7.78
C LEU A 134 11.28 -8.21 -8.88
N ALA A 135 10.56 -8.14 -10.00
CA ALA A 135 10.83 -8.98 -11.16
C ALA A 135 12.24 -8.78 -11.71
N ALA A 136 12.76 -7.54 -11.71
CA ALA A 136 14.14 -7.25 -12.10
C ALA A 136 15.20 -7.91 -11.19
N ARG A 137 14.82 -8.28 -9.96
CA ARG A 137 15.67 -9.05 -9.02
C ARG A 137 15.38 -10.56 -9.06
N GLY A 138 14.51 -11.03 -9.96
CA GLY A 138 14.08 -12.42 -10.03
C GLY A 138 13.05 -12.82 -8.96
N LEU A 139 12.42 -11.85 -8.29
CA LEU A 139 11.50 -12.10 -7.17
C LEU A 139 10.04 -11.84 -7.58
N ASP A 140 9.13 -12.69 -7.11
CA ASP A 140 7.69 -12.54 -7.30
C ASP A 140 7.04 -11.87 -6.08
N ALA A 141 6.57 -10.64 -6.30
CA ALA A 141 5.88 -9.84 -5.30
C ALA A 141 4.62 -10.51 -4.73
N GLU A 142 3.91 -11.34 -5.52
CA GLU A 142 2.65 -11.94 -5.08
C GLU A 142 2.89 -13.12 -4.13
N ARG A 143 4.01 -13.86 -4.31
CA ARG A 143 4.41 -14.94 -3.40
C ARG A 143 4.83 -14.41 -2.02
N LEU A 144 5.40 -13.21 -1.98
CA LEU A 144 5.82 -12.51 -0.77
C LEU A 144 4.70 -11.74 -0.05
N ARG A 145 3.46 -11.75 -0.58
CA ARG A 145 2.34 -10.99 -0.01
C ARG A 145 1.81 -11.64 1.28
N THR A 146 1.64 -10.83 2.33
CA THR A 146 1.30 -11.27 3.71
C THR A 146 -0.13 -10.98 4.16
N ASN A 147 -1.08 -10.82 3.21
CA ASN A 147 -2.47 -10.36 3.49
C ASN A 147 -3.07 -10.90 4.78
#